data_AF-A0A7S1QGQ9-F1
#
_entry.id   AF-A0A7S1QGQ9-F1
#
_cell.length_a   1.000
_cell.length_b   1.000
_cell.length_c   1.000
_cell.angle_alpha   90.00
_cell.angle_beta   90.00
_cell.angle_gamma   90.00
#
_symmetry.space_group_name_H-M   'P 1'
#
loop_
_entity.id
_entity.type
_entity.pdbx_description
1 polymer ?
#
loop_
_entity_poly.entity_id
_entity_poly.type
_entity_poly.pdbx_seq_one_letter_code
_entity_poly.pdbx_strand_id
1 'polypeptide(L)'
;AWADARSAAAAARRQPDLAAPHSRHGALMLAANEAEMTAIRTEVKPKADANGVPTTLVDSAASLVAIEPALEGTAAVGGLHVPGEWSVDPFVVPILWLPPPPPRAGHPPG
;
A
#
# COMPACT_ATOMS: atom_id res chain seq x y z
N ALA A 1 -10.66 -1.39 21.14
CA ALA A 1 -11.00 -0.32 20.18
C ALA A 1 -9.90 0.75 20.08
N TRP A 2 -9.60 1.56 21.11
CA TRP A 2 -8.54 2.60 21.02
C TRP A 2 -7.12 2.09 21.30
N ALA A 3 -6.99 0.99 22.05
CA ALA A 3 -5.69 0.33 22.29
C ALA A 3 -5.13 -0.33 21.02
N ASP A 4 -6.01 -0.82 20.14
CA ASP A 4 -5.63 -1.55 18.93
C ASP A 4 -4.99 -0.64 17.86
N ALA A 5 -5.46 0.61 17.75
CA ALA A 5 -4.88 1.60 16.84
C ALA A 5 -3.42 1.95 17.18
N ARG A 6 -3.05 1.93 18.47
CA ARG A 6 -1.65 2.15 18.90
C ARG A 6 -0.75 0.96 18.59
N SER A 7 -1.27 -0.26 18.68
CA SER A 7 -0.55 -1.48 18.25
C SER A 7 -0.35 -1.51 16.72
N ALA A 8 -1.34 -1.10 15.93
CA ALA A 8 -1.20 -0.97 14.48
C ALA A 8 -0.13 0.08 14.09
N ALA A 9 -0.11 1.23 14.78
CA ALA A 9 0.91 2.26 14.59
C ALA A 9 2.33 1.83 15.05
N ALA A 10 2.44 0.89 15.99
CA ALA A 10 3.72 0.33 16.43
C ALA A 10 4.30 -0.71 15.46
N ALA A 11 3.46 -1.37 14.66
CA ALA A 11 3.87 -2.31 13.62
C ALA A 11 4.28 -1.63 12.30
N ALA A 12 3.85 -0.38 12.07
CA ALA A 12 4.27 0.42 10.94
C ALA A 12 5.76 0.81 11.06
N ARG A 13 6.58 0.36 10.11
CA ARG A 13 7.98 0.81 10.01
C ARG A 13 8.00 2.32 9.81
N ARG A 14 8.54 3.07 10.77
CA ARG A 14 8.84 4.49 10.57
C ARG A 14 9.97 4.59 9.55
N GLN A 15 9.69 5.15 8.37
CA GLN A 15 10.76 5.78 7.63
C GLN A 15 11.07 7.12 8.31
N PRO A 16 12.34 7.52 8.43
CA PRO A 16 12.69 8.83 8.99
C PRO A 16 11.99 9.99 8.26
N ASP A 17 11.61 9.78 7.00
CA ASP A 17 11.07 10.81 6.12
C ASP A 17 9.54 10.77 5.98
N LEU A 18 8.91 9.68 6.43
CA LEU A 18 7.45 9.52 6.42
C LEU A 18 6.92 9.57 7.86
N ALA A 19 6.48 10.74 8.30
CA ALA A 19 5.90 10.97 9.61
C ALA A 19 4.54 10.25 9.81
N ALA A 20 4.05 9.53 8.79
CA ALA A 20 2.80 8.80 8.78
C ALA A 20 3.02 7.28 8.88
N PRO A 21 2.22 6.57 9.70
CA PRO A 21 2.11 5.12 9.67
C PRO A 21 1.74 4.66 8.26
N HIS A 22 2.51 3.72 7.72
CA HIS A 22 2.29 3.12 6.42
C HIS A 22 2.59 1.63 6.47
N SER A 23 1.96 0.89 5.56
CA SER A 23 2.11 -0.55 5.41
C SER A 23 2.86 -0.85 4.11
N ARG A 24 4.00 -1.55 4.21
CA ARG A 24 4.86 -1.92 3.07
C ARG A 24 4.60 -3.36 2.66
N HIS A 25 3.56 -3.56 1.87
CA HIS A 25 3.22 -4.88 1.33
C HIS A 25 3.40 -4.94 -0.19
N GLY A 26 3.91 -3.87 -0.82
CA GLY A 26 3.93 -3.74 -2.27
C GLY A 26 2.53 -3.51 -2.83
N ALA A 27 2.43 -3.51 -4.16
CA ALA A 27 1.18 -3.45 -4.89
C ALA A 27 1.23 -4.38 -6.10
N LEU A 28 0.07 -4.90 -6.49
CA LEU A 28 -0.08 -5.77 -7.64
C LEU A 28 -1.18 -5.20 -8.54
N MET A 29 -0.81 -4.79 -9.75
CA MET A 29 -1.75 -4.39 -10.79
C MET A 29 -2.13 -5.64 -11.58
N LEU A 30 -3.41 -6.00 -11.59
CA LEU A 30 -3.90 -7.19 -12.28
C LEU A 30 -4.39 -6.84 -13.69
N ALA A 31 -4.14 -7.74 -14.63
CA ALA A 31 -4.75 -7.74 -15.94
C ALA A 31 -5.75 -8.90 -16.04
N ALA A 32 -6.99 -8.59 -16.34
CA ALA A 32 -8.08 -9.56 -16.56
C ALA A 32 -8.03 -10.20 -17.95
N ASN A 33 -7.25 -9.65 -18.89
CA ASN A 33 -7.15 -10.13 -20.26
C ASN A 33 -5.84 -9.68 -20.92
N GLU A 34 -5.54 -10.22 -22.12
CA GLU A 34 -4.31 -9.92 -22.85
C GLU A 34 -4.21 -8.47 -23.36
N ALA A 35 -5.35 -7.80 -23.60
CA ALA A 35 -5.33 -6.39 -23.99
C ALA A 35 -4.80 -5.51 -22.84
N GLU A 36 -5.24 -5.79 -21.61
CA GLU A 36 -4.70 -5.14 -20.40
C GLU A 36 -3.24 -5.49 -20.15
N MET A 37 -2.82 -6.75 -20.34
CA MET A 37 -1.39 -7.10 -20.28
C MET A 37 -0.56 -6.35 -21.32
N THR A 38 -1.09 -6.16 -22.52
CA THR A 38 -0.43 -5.37 -23.57
C THR A 38 -0.27 -3.92 -23.13
N ALA A 39 -1.29 -3.31 -22.54
CA ALA A 39 -1.21 -1.95 -21.99
C ALA A 39 -0.17 -1.87 -20.84
N ILE A 40 -0.12 -2.86 -19.95
CA ILE A 40 0.89 -2.93 -18.89
C ILE A 40 2.30 -2.96 -19.49
N ARG A 41 2.54 -3.82 -20.49
CA ARG A 41 3.86 -3.99 -21.12
C ARG A 41 4.30 -2.77 -21.93
N THR A 42 3.38 -2.14 -22.65
CA THR A 42 3.71 -1.09 -23.62
C THR A 42 3.59 0.32 -23.07
N GLU A 43 2.79 0.54 -22.02
CA GLU A 43 2.56 1.86 -21.46
C GLU A 43 2.98 2.00 -20.00
N VAL A 44 2.54 1.07 -19.13
CA VAL A 44 2.72 1.24 -17.68
C VAL A 44 4.15 0.95 -17.26
N LYS A 45 4.67 -0.23 -17.62
CA LYS A 45 6.03 -0.63 -17.24
C LYS A 45 7.09 0.34 -17.76
N PRO A 46 7.08 0.79 -19.04
CA PRO A 46 8.08 1.74 -19.51
C PRO A 46 8.06 3.07 -18.76
N LYS A 47 6.88 3.55 -18.35
CA LYS A 47 6.76 4.75 -17.50
C LYS A 47 7.31 4.52 -16.09
N ALA A 48 7.03 3.36 -15.50
CA ALA A 48 7.58 2.99 -14.20
C ALA A 48 9.12 2.91 -14.26
N ASP A 49 9.66 2.24 -15.27
CA ASP A 49 11.10 2.11 -15.51
C ASP A 49 11.76 3.49 -15.73
N ALA A 50 11.14 4.37 -16.52
CA ALA A 50 11.64 5.73 -16.77
C ALA A 50 11.68 6.60 -15.50
N ASN A 51 10.79 6.33 -14.54
CA ASN A 51 10.76 6.99 -13.23
C ASN A 51 11.62 6.27 -12.18
N GLY A 52 12.37 5.22 -12.55
CA GLY A 52 13.20 4.45 -11.63
C GLY A 52 12.40 3.65 -10.61
N VAL A 53 11.13 3.34 -10.88
CA VAL A 53 10.28 2.53 -10.01
C VAL A 53 10.56 1.05 -10.27
N PRO A 54 11.06 0.28 -9.29
CA PRO A 54 11.32 -1.15 -9.47
C PRO A 54 10.00 -1.90 -9.65
N THR A 55 9.85 -2.58 -10.79
CA THR A 55 8.66 -3.36 -11.13
C THR A 55 9.03 -4.70 -11.76
N THR A 56 8.18 -5.70 -11.57
CA THR A 56 8.32 -7.04 -12.15
C THR A 56 7.04 -7.41 -12.91
N LEU A 57 7.15 -7.75 -14.18
CA LEU A 57 6.03 -8.32 -14.94
C LEU A 57 5.70 -9.71 -14.40
N VAL A 58 4.42 -10.00 -14.30
CA VAL A 58 3.90 -11.30 -13.86
C VAL A 58 3.06 -11.87 -15.00
N ASP A 59 3.65 -12.73 -15.82
CA ASP A 59 3.04 -13.19 -17.08
C ASP A 59 2.21 -14.49 -16.95
N SER A 60 1.82 -14.87 -15.73
CA SER A 60 0.96 -16.05 -15.53
C SER A 60 0.14 -15.97 -14.25
N ALA A 61 -1.06 -16.57 -14.29
CA ALA A 61 -1.92 -16.76 -13.12
C ALA A 61 -1.21 -17.51 -11.98
N ALA A 62 -0.41 -18.55 -12.30
CA ALA A 62 0.34 -19.28 -11.28
C ALA A 62 1.35 -18.40 -10.52
N SER A 63 2.01 -17.47 -11.22
CA SER A 63 2.93 -16.52 -10.59
C SER A 63 2.19 -15.45 -9.78
N LEU A 64 0.97 -15.06 -10.19
CA LEU A 64 0.11 -14.18 -9.39
C LEU A 64 -0.29 -14.84 -8.07
N VAL A 65 -0.74 -16.09 -8.10
CA VAL A 65 -1.13 -16.85 -6.90
C VAL A 65 0.06 -17.08 -5.96
N ALA A 66 1.27 -17.25 -6.51
CA ALA A 66 2.49 -17.34 -5.70
C ALA A 66 2.83 -16.02 -4.96
N ILE A 67 2.42 -14.87 -5.50
CA ILE A 67 2.59 -13.56 -4.86
C ILE A 67 1.43 -13.31 -3.86
N GLU A 68 0.20 -13.57 -4.28
CA GLU A 68 -1.01 -13.38 -3.49
C GLU A 68 -1.96 -14.59 -3.64
N PRO A 69 -1.95 -15.53 -2.67
CA PRO A 69 -2.78 -16.73 -2.72
C PRO A 69 -4.29 -16.45 -2.84
N ALA A 70 -4.77 -15.29 -2.37
CA ALA A 70 -6.18 -14.91 -2.50
C ALA A 70 -6.64 -14.72 -3.96
N LEU A 71 -5.72 -14.71 -4.93
CA LEU A 71 -6.03 -14.65 -6.36
C LEU A 71 -6.32 -16.02 -6.99
N GLU A 72 -6.25 -17.10 -6.22
CA GLU A 72 -6.62 -18.42 -6.71
C GLU A 72 -8.07 -18.44 -7.23
N GLY A 73 -8.26 -18.95 -8.46
CA GLY A 73 -9.56 -18.99 -9.12
C GLY A 73 -10.01 -17.68 -9.76
N THR A 74 -9.18 -16.62 -9.75
CA THR A 74 -9.48 -15.38 -10.50
C THR A 74 -9.24 -15.53 -12.00
N ALA A 75 -9.91 -14.69 -12.79
CA ALA A 75 -9.72 -14.63 -14.24
C ALA A 75 -8.48 -13.82 -14.68
N ALA A 76 -7.61 -13.44 -13.75
CA ALA A 76 -6.43 -12.65 -14.06
C ALA A 76 -5.42 -13.47 -14.88
N VAL A 77 -4.96 -12.90 -15.99
CA VAL A 77 -4.00 -13.54 -16.89
C VAL A 77 -2.54 -13.17 -16.53
N GLY A 78 -2.36 -12.07 -15.79
CA GLY A 78 -1.05 -11.57 -15.39
C GLY A 78 -1.14 -10.21 -14.70
N GLY A 79 -0.02 -9.50 -14.61
CA GLY A 79 0.02 -8.18 -14.01
C GLY A 79 1.40 -7.54 -13.93
N LEU A 80 1.48 -6.50 -13.11
CA LEU A 80 2.71 -5.81 -12.73
C LEU A 80 2.82 -5.76 -11.21
N HIS A 81 3.88 -6.34 -10.67
CA HIS A 81 4.19 -6.30 -9.25
C HIS A 81 5.14 -5.13 -8.94
N VAL A 82 4.78 -4.33 -7.94
CA VAL A 82 5.52 -3.18 -7.44
C VAL A 82 5.87 -3.41 -5.97
N PRO A 83 6.97 -4.13 -5.65
CA PRO A 83 7.26 -4.54 -4.28
C PRO A 83 7.57 -3.38 -3.32
N GLY A 84 7.99 -2.23 -3.86
CA GLY A 84 8.31 -1.03 -3.09
C GLY A 84 7.11 -0.19 -2.68
N GLU A 85 5.92 -0.49 -3.21
CA GLU A 85 4.71 0.28 -2.95
C GLU A 85 4.22 0.10 -1.50
N TRP A 86 3.44 1.07 -1.04
CA TRP A 86 2.90 1.11 0.31
C TRP A 86 1.51 1.71 0.32
N SER A 87 0.78 1.44 1.40
CA SER A 87 -0.52 2.03 1.66
C SER A 87 -0.51 2.80 2.97
N VAL A 88 -1.37 3.81 3.06
CA VAL A 88 -1.64 4.59 4.27
C VAL A 88 -3.11 4.50 4.61
N ASP A 89 -3.45 4.60 5.88
CA ASP A 89 -4.83 4.80 6.31
C ASP A 89 -5.18 6.28 6.20
N PRO A 90 -6.05 6.69 5.26
CA PRO A 90 -6.38 8.08 5.04
C PRO A 90 -7.13 8.72 6.22
N PHE A 91 -7.65 7.94 7.18
CA PHE A 91 -8.29 8.46 8.40
C PHE A 91 -7.30 8.70 9.54
N VAL A 92 -6.18 7.97 9.56
CA VAL A 92 -5.14 8.11 10.60
C VAL A 92 -4.16 9.23 10.25
N VAL A 93 -3.78 9.34 8.98
CA VAL A 93 -2.78 10.32 8.53
C VAL A 93 -3.14 11.77 8.93
N PRO A 94 -4.37 12.28 8.70
CA PRO A 94 -4.71 13.65 9.07
C PRO A 94 -4.65 13.88 10.58
N ILE A 95 -5.07 12.90 11.40
CA ILE A 95 -5.06 13.01 12.86
C ILE A 95 -3.64 13.23 13.39
N LEU A 96 -2.65 12.58 12.79
CA LEU A 96 -1.25 12.70 13.19
C LEU A 96 -0.60 14.01 12.76
N TRP A 97 -1.19 14.71 11.79
CA TRP A 97 -0.74 16.02 11.33
C TRP A 97 -1.50 17.18 11.95
N LEU A 98 -2.56 16.91 12.71
CA LEU A 98 -3.21 17.93 13.52
C LEU A 98 -2.32 18.30 14.72
N PRO A 99 -2.26 19.59 15.10
CA PRO A 99 -1.63 19.97 16.35
C PRO A 99 -2.31 19.26 17.53
N PRO A 100 -1.58 18.97 18.62
CA PRO A 100 -2.19 18.37 19.79
C PRO A 100 -3.32 19.25 20.31
N PRO A 101 -4.42 18.67 20.84
CA PRO A 101 -5.49 19.46 21.40
C PRO A 101 -4.94 20.34 22.55
N PRO A 102 -5.51 21.54 22.76
CA PRO A 102 -5.11 22.37 23.88
C PRO A 102 -5.32 21.60 25.20
N PRO A 103 -4.49 21.86 26.23
CA PRO A 103 -4.67 21.23 27.53
C PRO A 103 -6.10 21.47 28.03
N ARG A 104 -6.76 20.41 28.49
CA ARG A 104 -8.09 20.56 29.12
C ARG A 104 -7.92 21.44 30.35
N ALA A 105 -8.71 22.51 30.45
CA ALA A 105 -8.82 23.28 31.69
C ALA A 105 -9.17 22.29 32.81
N GLY A 106 -8.32 22.22 33.83
CA GLY A 106 -8.45 21.25 34.90
C GLY A 106 -9.84 21.36 35.53
N HIS A 107 -10.52 20.21 35.69
CA HIS A 107 -11.61 20.16 36.66
C HIS A 107 -11.01 20.48 38.02
N PRO A 108 -11.50 21.50 38.74
CA PRO A 108 -11.10 21.67 40.13
C PRO A 108 -11.47 20.39 40.89
N PRO A 109 -10.63 19.91 41.81
CA PRO A 109 -11.03 18.83 42.70
C PRO A 109 -12.27 19.29 43.47
N GLY A 110 -13.36 18.55 43.29
CA GLY A 110 -14.58 18.69 44.10
C GLY A 110 -14.43 18.01 45.45
#